data_AF-A0A0B7JTK4-F1
#
_entry.id   AF-A0A0B7JTK4-F1
#
_cell.length_a   1.000
_cell.length_b   1.000
_cell.length_c   1.000
_cell.angle_alpha   90.00
_cell.angle_beta   90.00
_cell.angle_gamma   90.00
#
_symmetry.space_group_name_H-M   'P 1'
#
loop_
_entity.id
_entity.type
_entity.pdbx_description
1 polymer ?
#
loop_
_entity_poly.entity_id
_entity_poly.type
_entity_poly.pdbx_seq_one_letter_code
_entity_poly.pdbx_strand_id
1 'polypeptide(L)'
;MIFGVKDTHVDGPGRDLIRSKLRDAGVTASFHEFAWAQHAFIRDELSKGRYDPAVTKVCFEILLELFGRVLKTDLGARDGRVAPPEHVC
;
A
#
# COMPACT_ATOMS: atom_id res chain seq x y z
N MET A 1 0.54 -2.59 0.67
CA MET A 1 0.74 -2.94 -0.75
C MET A 1 0.53 -1.71 -1.62
N ILE A 2 1.39 -1.49 -2.60
CA ILE A 2 1.35 -0.34 -3.52
C ILE A 2 1.41 -0.88 -4.95
N PHE A 3 0.41 -0.54 -5.77
CA PHE A 3 0.29 -0.97 -7.17
C PHE A 3 -0.03 0.20 -8.10
N GLY A 4 0.42 0.10 -9.34
CA GLY A 4 -0.06 0.94 -10.43
C GLY A 4 -1.18 0.26 -11.19
N VAL A 5 -2.29 0.95 -11.43
CA VAL A 5 -3.47 0.38 -12.13
C VAL A 5 -3.14 -0.02 -13.58
N LYS A 6 -2.18 0.69 -14.20
CA LYS A 6 -1.69 0.43 -15.56
C LYS A 6 -0.50 -0.52 -15.61
N ASP A 7 -0.11 -1.15 -14.50
CA ASP A 7 0.88 -2.23 -14.51
C ASP A 7 0.26 -3.49 -15.16
N THR A 8 0.92 -4.02 -16.18
CA THR A 8 0.53 -5.23 -16.91
C THR A 8 1.17 -6.51 -16.37
N HIS A 9 2.12 -6.42 -15.43
CA HIS A 9 2.73 -7.60 -14.80
C HIS A 9 1.84 -8.18 -13.71
N VAL A 10 1.01 -7.34 -13.08
CA VAL A 10 -0.01 -7.73 -12.11
C VAL A 10 -1.31 -7.05 -12.52
N ASP A 11 -2.11 -7.75 -13.33
CA ASP A 11 -3.37 -7.26 -13.85
C ASP A 11 -4.46 -7.11 -12.77
N GLY A 12 -5.64 -6.61 -13.16
CA GLY A 12 -6.76 -6.41 -12.23
C GLY A 12 -7.12 -7.68 -11.44
N PRO A 13 -7.43 -8.81 -12.12
CA PRO A 13 -7.71 -10.07 -11.45
C PRO A 13 -6.59 -10.55 -10.52
N GLY A 14 -5.32 -10.38 -10.91
CA GLY A 14 -4.17 -10.70 -10.07
C GLY A 14 -4.13 -9.85 -8.78
N ARG A 15 -4.39 -8.54 -8.88
CA ARG A 15 -4.48 -7.65 -7.72
C ARG A 15 -5.63 -8.01 -6.80
N ASP A 16 -6.79 -8.35 -7.38
CA ASP A 16 -7.96 -8.78 -6.63
C ASP A 16 -7.71 -10.11 -5.88
N LEU A 17 -7.04 -11.07 -6.51
CA LEU A 17 -6.64 -12.32 -5.88
C LEU A 17 -5.72 -12.08 -4.68
N ILE A 18 -4.69 -11.25 -4.83
CA ILE A 18 -3.79 -10.88 -3.72
C ILE A 18 -4.60 -10.26 -2.57
N ARG A 19 -5.47 -9.29 -2.89
CA ARG A 19 -6.30 -8.62 -1.89
C ARG A 19 -7.22 -9.60 -1.15
N SER A 20 -7.85 -10.52 -1.88
CA SER A 20 -8.70 -11.57 -1.29
C SER A 20 -7.90 -12.46 -0.36
N LYS A 21 -6.73 -12.97 -0.80
CA LYS A 21 -5.93 -13.89 0.02
C LYS A 21 -5.39 -13.25 1.29
N LEU A 22 -5.00 -11.97 1.25
CA LEU A 22 -4.62 -11.24 2.46
C LEU A 22 -5.78 -11.12 3.45
N ARG A 23 -7.00 -10.85 2.95
CA ARG A 23 -8.21 -10.76 3.78
C ARG A 23 -8.59 -12.12 4.37
N ASP A 24 -8.61 -13.18 3.56
CA ASP A 24 -8.93 -14.54 3.99
C ASP A 24 -7.97 -15.02 5.08
N ALA A 25 -6.71 -14.61 5.01
CA ALA A 25 -5.68 -14.90 6.02
C ALA A 25 -5.72 -13.98 7.25
N GLY A 26 -6.68 -13.04 7.34
CA GLY A 26 -6.78 -12.10 8.46
C GLY A 26 -5.63 -11.10 8.53
N VAL A 27 -4.89 -10.87 7.43
CA VAL A 27 -3.75 -9.96 7.41
C VAL A 27 -4.25 -8.52 7.41
N THR A 28 -3.82 -7.75 8.43
CA THR A 28 -4.03 -6.30 8.46
C THR A 28 -3.07 -5.64 7.46
N ALA A 29 -3.56 -5.28 6.28
CA ALA A 29 -2.76 -4.64 5.23
C ALA A 29 -3.50 -3.50 4.54
N SER A 30 -2.79 -2.40 4.29
CA SER A 30 -3.24 -1.34 3.39
C SER A 30 -3.01 -1.75 1.93
N PHE A 31 -3.94 -1.41 1.03
CA PHE A 31 -3.87 -1.75 -0.39
C PHE A 31 -4.12 -0.48 -1.22
N HIS A 32 -3.06 0.05 -1.84
CA HIS A 32 -3.10 1.30 -2.59
C HIS A 32 -2.92 1.04 -4.09
N GLU A 33 -3.80 1.63 -4.89
CA GLU A 33 -3.78 1.55 -6.35
C GLU A 33 -3.79 2.94 -6.97
N PHE A 34 -2.76 3.26 -7.74
CA PHE A 34 -2.60 4.57 -8.37
C PHE A 34 -3.03 4.51 -9.85
N ALA A 35 -4.05 5.29 -10.21
CA ALA A 35 -4.83 5.18 -11.46
C ALA A 35 -3.98 5.22 -12.75
N TRP A 36 -2.90 6.00 -12.76
CA TRP A 36 -2.08 6.26 -13.95
C TRP A 36 -0.69 5.61 -13.90
N ALA A 37 -0.34 4.97 -12.79
CA ALA A 37 0.97 4.39 -12.57
C ALA A 37 1.13 3.04 -13.32
N GLN A 38 2.30 2.85 -13.93
CA GLN A 38 2.74 1.60 -14.57
C GLN A 38 3.85 0.92 -13.76
N HIS A 39 4.27 -0.29 -14.14
CA HIS A 39 5.40 -0.96 -13.49
C HIS A 39 6.64 -0.06 -13.34
N ALA A 40 7.25 -0.08 -12.16
CA ALA A 40 8.42 0.71 -11.78
C ALA A 40 8.22 2.24 -11.81
N PHE A 41 7.00 2.72 -11.57
CA PHE A 41 6.66 4.16 -11.53
C PHE A 41 7.37 4.98 -10.43
N ILE A 42 7.94 4.32 -9.42
CA ILE A 42 8.70 4.97 -8.34
C ILE A 42 10.20 5.06 -8.61
N ARG A 43 10.70 4.34 -9.62
CA ARG A 43 12.13 4.30 -9.94
C ARG A 43 12.42 5.47 -10.87
N ASP A 44 13.35 6.32 -10.48
CA ASP A 44 13.81 7.46 -11.26
C ASP A 44 14.70 7.01 -12.43
N GLU A 45 15.59 6.05 -12.20
CA GLU A 45 16.45 5.47 -13.23
C GLU A 45 15.86 4.19 -13.85
N LEU A 46 16.21 3.92 -15.12
CA LEU A 46 15.82 2.69 -15.84
C LEU A 46 14.30 2.40 -15.82
N SER A 47 13.47 3.43 -15.70
CA SER A 47 12.01 3.31 -15.57
C SER A 47 11.29 3.24 -16.92
N LYS A 48 12.01 3.41 -18.03
CA LYS A 48 11.46 3.49 -19.39
C LYS A 48 10.40 4.60 -19.52
N GLY A 49 10.64 5.75 -18.88
CA GLY A 49 9.77 6.93 -18.94
C GLY A 49 8.50 6.83 -18.08
N ARG A 50 8.46 5.89 -17.13
CA ARG A 50 7.28 5.63 -16.28
C ARG A 50 7.36 6.29 -14.91
N TYR A 51 8.51 6.89 -14.61
CA TYR A 51 8.74 7.58 -13.34
C TYR A 51 7.71 8.69 -13.15
N ASP A 52 7.00 8.66 -12.04
CA ASP A 52 6.10 9.72 -11.61
C ASP A 52 6.58 10.27 -10.26
N PRO A 53 7.27 11.43 -10.22
CA PRO A 53 7.82 11.97 -8.99
C PRO A 53 6.73 12.35 -7.97
N ALA A 54 5.55 12.77 -8.43
CA ALA A 54 4.47 13.18 -7.55
C ALA A 54 3.87 11.96 -6.83
N VAL A 55 3.59 10.90 -7.58
CA VAL A 55 3.11 9.63 -7.00
C VAL A 55 4.20 8.97 -6.15
N THR A 56 5.46 9.06 -6.55
CA THR A 56 6.60 8.54 -5.77
C THR A 56 6.66 9.16 -4.38
N LYS A 57 6.51 10.48 -4.28
CA LYS A 57 6.45 11.18 -2.99
C LYS A 57 5.32 10.62 -2.11
N VAL A 58 4.13 10.43 -2.66
CA VAL A 58 2.99 9.85 -1.92
C VAL A 58 3.30 8.43 -1.44
N CYS A 59 3.91 7.60 -2.29
CA CYS A 59 4.32 6.25 -1.92
C CYS A 59 5.34 6.26 -0.78
N PHE A 60 6.25 7.23 -0.77
CA PHE A 60 7.24 7.40 0.28
C PHE A 60 6.59 7.79 1.61
N GLU A 61 5.62 8.70 1.61
CA GLU A 61 4.86 9.04 2.82
C GLU A 61 4.08 7.83 3.37
N ILE A 62 3.50 7.00 2.50
CA ILE A 62 2.85 5.73 2.89
C ILE A 62 3.85 4.77 3.54
N LEU A 63 5.07 4.68 3.01
CA LEU A 63 6.14 3.86 3.57
C LEU A 63 6.55 4.35 4.97
N LEU A 64 6.75 5.66 5.13
CA LEU A 64 7.11 6.28 6.40
C LEU A 64 6.00 6.12 7.44
N GLU A 65 4.73 6.20 7.05
CA GLU A 65 3.59 5.92 7.92
C GLU A 65 3.66 4.49 8.48
N LEU A 66 3.86 3.49 7.61
CA LEU A 66 3.95 2.09 8.01
C LEU A 66 5.07 1.87 9.03
N PHE A 67 6.29 2.35 8.74
CA PHE A 67 7.42 2.20 9.66
C PHE A 67 7.25 3.02 10.92
N GLY A 68 6.69 4.23 10.82
CA GLY A 68 6.36 5.06 11.96
C GLY A 68 5.41 4.37 12.92
N ARG A 69 4.46 3.58 12.43
CA ARG A 69 3.52 2.81 13.26
C ARG A 69 4.13 1.55 13.86
N VAL A 70 4.99 0.87 13.11
CA VAL A 70 5.46 -0.48 13.47
C VAL A 70 6.79 -0.47 14.23
N LEU A 71 7.69 0.46 13.93
CA LEU A 71 9.06 0.47 14.46
C LEU A 71 9.29 1.51 15.56
N LYS A 72 8.41 2.51 15.69
CA LYS A 72 8.54 3.50 16.77
C LYS A 72 8.30 2.85 18.13
N THR A 73 9.30 2.99 19.00
CA THR A 73 9.27 2.45 20.37
C THR A 73 8.70 3.45 21.39
N ASP A 74 8.57 4.72 21.02
CA ASP A 74 8.07 5.81 21.87
C ASP A 74 6.53 5.90 21.90
N LEU A 75 5.83 5.17 21.04
CA LEU A 75 4.37 5.09 21.01
C LEU A 75 3.77 4.16 22.08
N GLY A 76 4.62 3.51 22.89
CA GLY A 76 4.21 2.53 23.89
C GLY A 76 3.95 1.14 23.29
N ALA A 77 3.53 0.19 24.14
CA ALA A 77 3.21 -1.16 23.70
C ALA A 77 1.92 -1.17 22.87
N ARG A 78 1.91 -1.93 21.78
CA ARG A 78 0.70 -2.18 21.00
C ARG A 78 -0.33 -2.88 21.88
N ASP A 79 -1.45 -2.22 22.19
CA ASP A 79 -2.45 -2.75 23.11
C ASP A 79 -3.24 -3.94 22.53
N GLY A 80 -3.29 -4.07 21.20
CA GLY A 80 -4.02 -5.10 20.46
C GLY A 80 -5.55 -5.02 20.58
N ARG A 81 -6.09 -4.04 21.31
CA ARG A 81 -7.52 -3.87 21.62
C ARG A 81 -8.15 -2.96 20.58
N VAL A 82 -8.39 -3.50 19.39
CA VAL A 82 -9.26 -2.82 18.42
C VAL A 82 -10.71 -3.14 18.80
N ALA A 83 -11.44 -2.13 19.27
CA ALA A 83 -12.88 -2.28 19.50
C ALA A 83 -13.59 -2.65 18.19
N PRO A 84 -14.71 -3.41 18.24
CA PRO A 84 -15.52 -3.67 17.07
C PRO A 84 -15.92 -2.35 16.39
N PRO A 85 -15.98 -2.28 15.05
CA PRO A 85 -16.47 -1.10 14.35
C PRO A 85 -17.88 -0.75 14.83
N GLU A 86 -18.05 0.41 15.43
CA GLU A 86 -19.37 0.95 15.74
C GLU A 86 -19.87 1.72 14.50
N HIS A 87 -20.91 1.20 13.87
CA HIS A 87 -21.56 1.86 12.74
C HIS A 87 -22.46 2.98 13.26
N VAL A 88 -21.90 4.17 13.47
CA VAL A 88 -22.68 5.39 13.67
C VAL A 88 -22.50 6.23 12.40
N CYS A 89 -23.48 6.12 11.49
CA CYS A 89 -23.64 7.02 10.36
C CYS A 89 -24.59 8.15 10.75
#